data_AF-A0A3D0NGL3-F1
#
_entry.id   AF-A0A3D0NGL3-F1
#
_cell.length_a   1.000
_cell.length_b   1.000
_cell.length_c   1.000
_cell.angle_alpha   90.00
_cell.angle_beta   90.00
_cell.angle_gamma   90.00
#
_symmetry.space_group_name_H-M   'P 1'
#
loop_
_entity.id
_entity.type
_entity.pdbx_description
1 polymer ?
#
loop_
_entity_poly.entity_id
_entity_poly.type
_entity_poly.pdbx_seq_one_letter_code
_entity_poly.pdbx_strand_id
1 'polypeptide(L)'
;MGGMVGLWGASSMIRSVQYGTVAFGGADVSKTTTITSVDVNNSLLYPLENNEASTASNTTDGAWVGLSVTNATTITGTRSATNAVANTAGFVIVEYAPGVLKSVQRGVKTINGSGNPYSVTITAVDPAKAVFSFTGRTGDSNTFNGSFGYYGTLTNGTTATLTSTYNSGGLGFAAYWQVGEWF
;
A
#
# COMPACT_ATOMS: atom_id res chain seq x y z
N MET A 1 24.98 31.33 13.45
CA MET A 1 23.81 30.95 14.27
C MET A 1 23.21 29.69 13.66
N GLY A 2 23.74 28.52 14.06
CA GLY A 2 23.20 27.23 13.64
C GLY A 2 22.07 26.85 14.57
N GLY A 3 20.83 26.95 14.09
CA GLY A 3 19.66 26.50 14.82
C GLY A 3 19.60 24.98 14.79
N MET A 4 20.07 24.34 15.86
CA MET A 4 19.66 22.97 16.17
C MET A 4 18.20 23.05 16.60
N VAL A 5 17.27 22.70 15.71
CA VAL A 5 15.86 22.49 16.08
C VAL A 5 15.83 21.21 16.90
N GLY A 6 15.95 21.38 18.21
CA GLY A 6 15.93 20.27 19.13
C GLY A 6 14.55 19.63 19.15
N LEU A 7 14.53 18.31 18.93
CA LEU A 7 13.42 17.40 19.17
C LEU A 7 13.16 17.27 20.68
N TRP A 8 12.97 18.39 21.38
CA TRP A 8 12.71 18.42 22.82
C TRP A 8 11.19 18.41 23.03
N GLY A 9 10.61 17.21 23.15
CA GLY A 9 9.24 17.07 23.66
C GLY A 9 8.48 15.83 23.22
N ALA A 10 8.85 15.17 22.11
CA ALA A 10 8.23 13.91 21.73
C ALA A 10 8.98 12.76 22.42
N SER A 11 8.41 12.14 23.46
CA SER A 11 9.02 10.94 24.06
C SER A 11 8.94 9.71 23.15
N SER A 12 8.30 9.84 21.99
CA SER A 12 8.07 8.79 21.00
C SER A 12 8.19 9.37 19.58
N MET A 13 8.86 8.65 18.69
CA MET A 13 8.88 8.95 17.24
C MET A 13 7.53 8.67 16.57
N ILE A 14 6.66 7.92 17.24
CA ILE A 14 5.30 7.59 16.80
C ILE A 14 4.34 8.51 17.53
N ARG A 15 3.51 9.24 16.75
CA ARG A 15 2.46 10.13 17.25
C ARG A 15 1.16 9.36 17.49
N SER A 16 0.77 8.52 16.54
CA SER A 16 -0.42 7.70 16.68
C SER A 16 -0.30 6.40 15.88
N VAL A 17 -1.01 5.37 16.34
CA VAL A 17 -1.17 4.10 15.62
C VAL A 17 -2.66 3.80 15.61
N GLN A 18 -3.22 3.57 14.43
CA GLN A 18 -4.64 3.26 14.28
C GLN A 18 -4.79 1.98 13.47
N TYR A 19 -5.49 1.02 14.05
CA TYR A 19 -5.87 -0.23 13.42
C TYR A 19 -7.29 -0.12 12.89
N GLY A 20 -7.57 -0.79 11.78
CA GLY A 20 -8.92 -0.86 11.26
C GLY A 20 -9.07 -1.87 10.15
N THR A 21 -10.29 -1.92 9.62
CA THR A 21 -10.63 -2.77 8.49
C THR A 21 -11.51 -2.01 7.50
N VAL A 22 -11.36 -2.33 6.21
CA VAL A 22 -12.31 -1.97 5.16
C VAL A 22 -13.14 -3.21 4.85
N ALA A 23 -14.44 -3.14 5.15
CA ALA A 23 -15.39 -4.23 4.90
C ALA A 23 -16.07 -4.04 3.54
N PHE A 24 -15.96 -5.05 2.69
CA PHE A 24 -16.59 -5.13 1.37
C PHE A 24 -17.76 -6.12 1.40
N GLY A 25 -18.92 -5.67 0.93
CA GLY A 25 -20.02 -6.54 0.54
C GLY A 25 -19.83 -7.11 -0.87
N GLY A 26 -20.76 -7.96 -1.29
CA GLY A 26 -20.62 -8.74 -2.52
C GLY A 26 -20.47 -7.90 -3.81
N ALA A 27 -21.09 -6.72 -3.84
CA ALA A 27 -21.12 -5.84 -5.02
C ALA A 27 -20.07 -4.71 -5.00
N ASP A 28 -19.28 -4.58 -3.92
CA ASP A 28 -18.45 -3.39 -3.71
C ASP A 28 -17.09 -3.49 -4.40
N VAL A 29 -16.77 -2.70 -5.41
CA VAL A 29 -15.38 -2.68 -5.97
C VAL A 29 -14.46 -1.69 -5.25
N SER A 30 -15.04 -0.73 -4.52
CA SER A 30 -14.32 0.22 -3.68
C SER A 30 -15.14 0.54 -2.45
N LYS A 31 -14.49 0.60 -1.29
CA LYS A 31 -15.08 1.00 -0.02
C LYS A 31 -14.11 1.83 0.79
N THR A 32 -14.69 2.65 1.63
CA THR A 32 -13.96 3.47 2.58
C THR A 32 -14.30 3.08 4.01
N THR A 33 -13.34 3.30 4.89
CA THR A 33 -13.59 3.32 6.33
C THR A 33 -13.00 4.60 6.92
N THR A 34 -13.54 5.02 8.05
CA THR A 34 -13.10 6.22 8.75
C THR A 34 -12.05 5.87 9.80
N ILE A 35 -11.02 6.70 9.89
CA ILE A 35 -10.03 6.71 10.96
C ILE A 35 -10.08 8.07 11.67
N THR A 36 -9.50 8.12 12.87
CA THR A 36 -9.17 9.42 13.48
C THR A 36 -8.14 10.11 12.60
N SER A 37 -8.21 11.44 12.51
CA SER A 37 -7.34 12.23 11.63
C SER A 37 -5.85 11.91 11.82
N VAL A 38 -5.12 11.75 10.72
CA VAL A 38 -3.64 11.68 10.66
C VAL A 38 -3.08 12.72 9.69
N ASP A 39 -1.82 13.11 9.83
CA ASP A 39 -1.11 13.81 8.75
C ASP A 39 -0.68 12.81 7.66
N VAL A 40 -1.31 12.88 6.49
CA VAL A 40 -1.07 11.97 5.35
C VAL A 40 0.37 12.05 4.84
N ASN A 41 1.05 13.18 5.02
CA ASN A 41 2.45 13.38 4.62
C ASN A 41 3.45 12.90 5.67
N ASN A 42 2.98 12.58 6.88
CA ASN A 42 3.80 12.09 7.98
C ASN A 42 3.29 10.75 8.53
N SER A 43 2.64 9.96 7.67
CA SER A 43 2.09 8.65 8.03
C SER A 43 2.46 7.58 7.02
N LEU A 44 2.58 6.33 7.47
CA LEU A 44 2.73 5.17 6.60
C LEU A 44 1.59 4.19 6.84
N LEU A 45 1.06 3.64 5.74
CA LEU A 45 -0.03 2.67 5.76
C LEU A 45 0.54 1.28 5.56
N TYR A 46 0.16 0.33 6.41
CA TYR A 46 0.59 -1.05 6.31
C TYR A 46 -0.65 -1.96 6.23
N PRO A 47 -0.75 -2.80 5.19
CA PRO A 47 -1.80 -3.79 5.11
C PRO A 47 -1.57 -4.83 6.20
N LEU A 48 -2.63 -5.14 6.93
CA LEU A 48 -2.77 -6.38 7.69
C LEU A 48 -3.56 -7.33 6.78
N GLU A 49 -3.59 -8.62 7.05
CA GLU A 49 -4.10 -9.59 6.07
C GLU A 49 -5.54 -9.31 5.59
N ASN A 50 -5.85 -9.79 4.39
CA ASN A 50 -7.22 -9.86 3.89
C ASN A 50 -7.87 -11.12 4.45
N ASN A 51 -9.08 -10.96 4.99
CA ASN A 51 -9.90 -12.07 5.42
C ASN A 51 -11.13 -12.17 4.51
N GLU A 52 -11.22 -13.27 3.80
CA GLU A 52 -12.36 -13.63 2.97
C GLU A 52 -12.99 -14.89 3.51
N ALA A 53 -14.33 -14.93 3.49
CA ALA A 53 -14.99 -16.22 3.64
C ALA A 53 -14.62 -17.08 2.41
N SER A 54 -14.00 -18.23 2.65
CA SER A 54 -13.62 -19.15 1.57
C SER A 54 -14.87 -19.78 0.98
N THR A 55 -15.11 -19.59 -0.31
CA THR A 55 -16.01 -20.44 -1.10
C THR A 55 -15.29 -20.90 -2.36
N ALA A 56 -15.76 -21.99 -2.97
CA ALA A 56 -15.09 -22.63 -4.12
C ALA A 56 -15.00 -21.73 -5.39
N SER A 57 -15.55 -20.52 -5.37
CA SER A 57 -15.67 -19.62 -6.52
C SER A 57 -14.87 -18.30 -6.38
N ASN A 58 -13.95 -18.20 -5.41
CA ASN A 58 -13.25 -16.94 -5.15
C ASN A 58 -12.20 -16.69 -6.26
N THR A 59 -12.53 -15.79 -7.19
CA THR A 59 -11.56 -15.24 -8.14
C THR A 59 -10.74 -14.14 -7.47
N THR A 60 -9.48 -14.02 -7.87
CA THR A 60 -8.50 -13.13 -7.21
C THR A 60 -8.73 -11.64 -7.41
N ASP A 61 -9.44 -11.26 -8.48
CA ASP A 61 -9.97 -9.91 -8.72
C ASP A 61 -10.92 -9.41 -7.63
N GLY A 62 -11.61 -10.33 -6.95
CA GLY A 62 -12.47 -10.06 -5.81
C GLY A 62 -11.79 -10.15 -4.45
N ALA A 63 -10.61 -10.77 -4.42
CA ALA A 63 -9.93 -11.19 -3.21
C ALA A 63 -8.84 -10.21 -2.77
N TRP A 64 -8.05 -9.74 -3.74
CA TRP A 64 -6.94 -8.86 -3.45
C TRP A 64 -7.40 -7.42 -3.39
N VAL A 65 -7.00 -6.75 -2.30
CA VAL A 65 -7.37 -5.37 -2.01
C VAL A 65 -6.11 -4.51 -2.02
N GLY A 66 -6.17 -3.42 -2.78
CA GLY A 66 -5.24 -2.30 -2.69
C GLY A 66 -5.76 -1.28 -1.70
N LEU A 67 -4.93 -0.87 -0.74
CA LEU A 67 -5.30 0.17 0.23
C LEU A 67 -4.61 1.49 -0.10
N SER A 68 -5.31 2.58 0.13
CA SER A 68 -4.83 3.94 -0.08
C SER A 68 -5.35 4.89 1.00
N VAL A 69 -4.54 5.89 1.33
CA VAL A 69 -4.90 7.02 2.19
C VAL A 69 -4.66 8.29 1.39
N THR A 70 -5.74 9.01 1.08
CA THR A 70 -5.70 10.25 0.28
C THR A 70 -6.18 11.47 1.07
N ASN A 71 -6.83 11.25 2.21
CA ASN A 71 -7.24 12.31 3.12
C ASN A 71 -6.95 11.87 4.56
N ALA A 72 -7.01 12.81 5.49
CA ALA A 72 -6.59 12.61 6.87
C ALA A 72 -7.44 11.59 7.65
N THR A 73 -8.69 11.34 7.23
CA THR A 73 -9.69 10.61 8.04
C THR A 73 -10.23 9.36 7.36
N THR A 74 -9.74 8.99 6.18
CA THR A 74 -10.33 7.93 5.37
C THR A 74 -9.25 7.01 4.80
N ILE A 75 -9.47 5.71 4.98
CA ILE A 75 -8.76 4.67 4.24
C ILE A 75 -9.70 4.14 3.16
N THR A 76 -9.22 4.08 1.92
CA THR A 76 -9.94 3.52 0.78
C THR A 76 -9.32 2.19 0.40
N GLY A 77 -10.13 1.14 0.40
CA GLY A 77 -9.81 -0.13 -0.21
C GLY A 77 -10.42 -0.24 -1.61
N THR A 78 -9.71 -0.88 -2.51
CA THR A 78 -10.15 -1.15 -3.88
C THR A 78 -9.86 -2.60 -4.25
N ARG A 79 -10.80 -3.26 -4.94
CA ARG A 79 -10.62 -4.56 -5.61
C ARG A 79 -10.96 -4.41 -7.10
N SER A 80 -10.51 -5.35 -7.94
CA SER A 80 -10.68 -5.22 -9.41
C SER A 80 -12.07 -5.64 -9.90
N ALA A 81 -12.77 -6.49 -9.16
CA ALA A 81 -14.10 -6.93 -9.52
C ALA A 81 -14.98 -7.18 -8.29
N THR A 82 -16.30 -7.24 -8.53
CA THR A 82 -17.25 -7.72 -7.53
C THR A 82 -17.02 -9.20 -7.25
N ASN A 83 -17.25 -9.64 -6.02
CA ASN A 83 -17.23 -11.05 -5.67
C ASN A 83 -18.35 -11.26 -4.66
N ALA A 84 -19.21 -12.25 -4.92
CA ALA A 84 -20.41 -12.53 -4.13
C ALA A 84 -20.11 -12.71 -2.63
N VAL A 85 -18.87 -13.03 -2.28
CA VAL A 85 -18.42 -13.21 -0.91
C VAL A 85 -17.86 -11.90 -0.33
N ALA A 86 -18.20 -11.66 0.95
CA ALA A 86 -17.66 -10.54 1.70
C ALA A 86 -16.13 -10.69 1.90
N ASN A 87 -15.44 -9.55 1.85
CA ASN A 87 -14.00 -9.45 2.05
C ASN A 87 -13.72 -8.35 3.07
N THR A 88 -12.78 -8.59 3.98
CA THR A 88 -12.32 -7.62 4.97
C THR A 88 -10.82 -7.40 4.81
N ALA A 89 -10.42 -6.20 4.40
CA ALA A 89 -9.00 -5.83 4.31
C ALA A 89 -8.55 -5.14 5.60
N GLY A 90 -7.64 -5.75 6.34
CA GLY A 90 -7.06 -5.17 7.55
C GLY A 90 -5.98 -4.13 7.24
N PHE A 91 -5.81 -3.16 8.13
CA PHE A 91 -4.71 -2.21 8.04
C PHE A 91 -4.27 -1.69 9.40
N VAL A 92 -3.06 -1.15 9.41
CA VAL A 92 -2.57 -0.23 10.41
C VAL A 92 -2.01 1.01 9.72
N ILE A 93 -2.39 2.18 10.19
CA ILE A 93 -1.74 3.44 9.81
C ILE A 93 -0.95 3.96 11.00
N VAL A 94 0.32 4.26 10.75
CA VAL A 94 1.26 4.77 11.75
C VAL A 94 1.56 6.22 11.38
N GLU A 95 1.15 7.14 12.23
CA GLU A 95 1.52 8.55 12.12
C GLU A 95 2.76 8.80 12.97
N TYR A 96 3.76 9.42 12.37
CA TYR A 96 5.00 9.75 13.03
C TYR A 96 4.93 11.15 13.65
N ALA A 97 5.83 11.43 14.59
CA ALA A 97 6.00 12.78 15.11
C ALA A 97 6.55 13.71 14.00
N PRO A 98 6.23 15.01 14.01
CA PRO A 98 6.82 15.96 13.08
C PRO A 98 8.35 15.91 13.09
N GLY A 99 8.98 15.90 11.92
CA GLY A 99 10.44 15.82 11.79
C GLY A 99 11.03 14.41 11.84
N VAL A 100 10.19 13.36 11.87
CA VAL A 100 10.65 11.96 11.74
C VAL A 100 10.71 11.52 10.28
N LEU A 101 9.61 11.69 9.53
CA LEU A 101 9.62 11.47 8.09
C LEU A 101 9.93 12.78 7.37
N LYS A 102 10.84 12.70 6.41
CA LYS A 102 11.21 13.77 5.49
C LYS A 102 10.25 13.84 4.31
N SER A 103 9.86 12.69 3.76
CA SER A 103 8.89 12.64 2.67
C SER A 103 8.12 11.32 2.68
N VAL A 104 6.88 11.38 2.19
CA VAL A 104 6.07 10.19 1.89
C VAL A 104 5.51 10.33 0.48
N GLN A 105 5.69 9.28 -0.32
CA GLN A 105 5.18 9.19 -1.68
C GLN A 105 4.32 7.95 -1.79
N ARG A 106 3.25 8.00 -2.58
CA ARG A 106 2.35 6.88 -2.79
C ARG A 106 1.95 6.80 -4.25
N GLY A 107 1.59 5.61 -4.69
CA GLY A 107 1.01 5.46 -6.02
C GLY A 107 0.53 4.04 -6.28
N VAL A 108 0.13 3.86 -7.53
CA VAL A 108 -0.33 2.58 -8.06
C VAL A 108 0.44 2.30 -9.34
N LYS A 109 0.95 1.08 -9.48
CA LYS A 109 1.61 0.62 -10.71
C LYS A 109 0.84 -0.58 -11.25
N THR A 110 0.31 -0.44 -12.45
CA THR A 110 -0.18 -1.58 -13.21
C THR A 110 1.00 -2.44 -13.64
N ILE A 111 0.89 -3.73 -13.37
CA ILE A 111 1.83 -4.77 -13.73
C ILE A 111 1.12 -5.69 -14.72
N ASN A 112 1.51 -5.63 -15.99
CA ASN A 112 0.93 -6.41 -17.06
C ASN A 112 1.97 -6.76 -18.14
N GLY A 113 1.83 -7.96 -18.73
CA GLY A 113 2.58 -8.37 -19.91
C GLY A 113 4.10 -8.46 -19.73
N SER A 114 4.83 -8.08 -20.78
CA SER A 114 6.29 -8.11 -20.86
C SER A 114 6.89 -6.80 -20.37
N GLY A 115 7.02 -6.63 -19.06
CA GLY A 115 7.65 -5.44 -18.46
C GLY A 115 8.40 -5.73 -17.17
N ASN A 116 8.71 -7.00 -16.90
CA ASN A 116 9.33 -7.44 -15.65
C ASN A 116 10.87 -7.32 -15.74
N PRO A 117 11.54 -6.53 -14.88
CA PRO A 117 10.98 -5.78 -13.76
C PRO A 117 10.43 -4.39 -14.15
N TYR A 118 9.42 -3.92 -13.41
CA TYR A 118 8.64 -2.73 -13.72
C TYR A 118 9.16 -1.50 -12.96
N SER A 119 9.58 -0.47 -13.69
CA SER A 119 10.04 0.79 -13.09
C SER A 119 8.89 1.71 -12.68
N VAL A 120 9.06 2.36 -11.52
CA VAL A 120 8.24 3.44 -10.98
C VAL A 120 9.13 4.63 -10.72
N THR A 121 8.80 5.76 -11.37
CA THR A 121 9.46 7.03 -11.09
C THR A 121 8.92 7.60 -9.78
N ILE A 122 9.82 7.96 -8.88
CA ILE A 122 9.52 8.63 -7.62
C ILE A 122 10.26 9.97 -7.58
N THR A 123 9.74 10.91 -6.79
CA THR A 123 10.49 12.12 -6.40
C THR A 123 11.74 11.71 -5.64
N ALA A 124 12.81 12.49 -5.78
CA ALA A 124 14.10 12.18 -5.21
C ALA A 124 14.04 11.90 -3.69
N VAL A 125 14.61 10.76 -3.27
CA VAL A 125 14.84 10.35 -1.88
C VAL A 125 16.30 9.91 -1.70
N ASP A 126 16.79 9.90 -0.46
CA ASP A 126 18.02 9.20 -0.11
C ASP A 126 17.75 7.70 0.09
N PRO A 127 18.24 6.80 -0.79
CA PRO A 127 17.99 5.36 -0.67
C PRO A 127 18.59 4.72 0.59
N ALA A 128 19.57 5.37 1.25
CA ALA A 128 20.09 4.90 2.54
C ALA A 128 19.14 5.19 3.71
N LYS A 129 18.15 6.07 3.49
CA LYS A 129 17.19 6.52 4.51
C LYS A 129 15.75 6.37 4.05
N ALA A 130 15.49 5.54 3.04
CA ALA A 130 14.15 5.36 2.48
C ALA A 130 13.76 3.90 2.40
N VAL A 131 12.47 3.64 2.55
CA VAL A 131 11.88 2.30 2.48
C VAL A 131 10.74 2.33 1.48
N PHE A 132 10.81 1.41 0.51
CA PHE A 132 9.70 1.07 -0.35
C PHE A 132 8.85 -0.02 0.33
N SER A 133 7.53 0.15 0.33
CA SER A 133 6.60 -0.87 0.84
C SER A 133 5.34 -0.91 0.00
N PHE A 134 4.67 -2.06 0.00
CA PHE A 134 3.38 -2.24 -0.65
C PHE A 134 2.25 -1.94 0.34
N THR A 135 1.20 -1.29 -0.16
CA THR A 135 -0.05 -1.06 0.57
C THR A 135 -1.18 -1.95 0.06
N GLY A 136 -0.86 -2.97 -0.72
CA GLY A 136 -1.80 -3.97 -1.23
C GLY A 136 -1.68 -4.16 -2.74
N ARG A 137 -2.61 -4.95 -3.28
CA ARG A 137 -2.70 -5.23 -4.72
C ARG A 137 -4.13 -5.53 -5.13
N THR A 138 -4.45 -5.39 -6.41
CA THR A 138 -5.70 -5.91 -6.98
C THR A 138 -5.36 -6.85 -8.14
N GLY A 139 -6.09 -7.97 -8.30
CA GLY A 139 -5.82 -8.98 -9.32
C GLY A 139 -6.77 -8.94 -10.52
N ASP A 140 -6.54 -9.77 -11.52
CA ASP A 140 -7.48 -10.01 -12.64
C ASP A 140 -8.32 -11.26 -12.40
N SER A 141 -9.39 -11.42 -13.18
CA SER A 141 -10.39 -12.50 -13.07
C SER A 141 -9.80 -13.87 -13.44
N ASN A 142 -9.09 -14.51 -12.51
CA ASN A 142 -8.66 -15.89 -12.71
C ASN A 142 -8.58 -16.73 -11.43
N THR A 143 -8.77 -18.04 -11.60
CA THR A 143 -8.52 -19.09 -10.60
C THR A 143 -7.02 -19.33 -10.55
N PHE A 144 -6.35 -18.87 -9.49
CA PHE A 144 -4.91 -19.05 -9.35
C PHE A 144 -4.56 -20.50 -9.05
N ASN A 145 -3.64 -21.07 -9.84
CA ASN A 145 -3.10 -22.42 -9.62
C ASN A 145 -1.55 -22.36 -9.52
N GLY A 146 -1.04 -21.46 -8.67
CA GLY A 146 0.39 -21.27 -8.45
C GLY A 146 0.74 -20.18 -7.43
N SER A 147 1.98 -20.20 -6.94
CA SER A 147 2.49 -19.22 -5.96
C SER A 147 2.74 -17.86 -6.64
N PHE A 148 2.05 -16.84 -6.17
CA PHE A 148 2.23 -15.47 -6.65
C PHE A 148 3.02 -14.64 -5.61
N GLY A 149 4.22 -14.23 -6.00
CA GLY A 149 5.08 -13.35 -5.21
C GLY A 149 5.44 -12.09 -6.01
N TYR A 150 5.58 -10.98 -5.31
CA TYR A 150 6.11 -9.75 -5.87
C TYR A 150 6.90 -9.03 -4.78
N TYR A 151 7.96 -8.35 -5.19
CA TYR A 151 8.79 -7.55 -4.31
C TYR A 151 9.14 -6.23 -5.00
N GLY A 152 9.49 -5.23 -4.20
CA GLY A 152 9.87 -3.92 -4.67
C GLY A 152 11.21 -3.50 -4.07
N THR A 153 12.02 -2.78 -4.83
CA THR A 153 13.31 -2.26 -4.39
C THR A 153 13.48 -0.81 -4.81
N LEU A 154 14.12 0.00 -3.98
CA LEU A 154 14.65 1.29 -4.42
C LEU A 154 15.93 1.01 -5.21
N THR A 155 15.93 1.34 -6.50
CA THR A 155 17.10 1.11 -7.38
C THR A 155 18.04 2.31 -7.36
N ASN A 156 17.47 3.51 -7.18
CA ASN A 156 18.20 4.75 -6.93
C ASN A 156 17.25 5.76 -6.27
N GLY A 157 17.72 7.00 -6.04
CA GLY A 157 16.93 8.04 -5.37
C GLY A 157 15.65 8.47 -6.10
N THR A 158 15.49 8.17 -7.39
CA THR A 158 14.31 8.58 -8.19
C THR A 158 13.57 7.41 -8.83
N THR A 159 13.97 6.17 -8.54
CA THR A 159 13.39 4.98 -9.17
C THR A 159 13.24 3.85 -8.18
N ALA A 160 12.00 3.37 -8.07
CA ALA A 160 11.68 2.08 -7.48
C ALA A 160 11.42 1.06 -8.60
N THR A 161 11.78 -0.20 -8.36
CA THR A 161 11.60 -1.30 -9.28
C THR A 161 10.75 -2.36 -8.63
N LEU A 162 9.69 -2.80 -9.31
CA LEU A 162 8.78 -3.85 -8.85
C LEU A 162 9.02 -5.09 -9.70
N THR A 163 9.26 -6.23 -9.06
CA THR A 163 9.46 -7.51 -9.73
C THR A 163 8.31 -8.44 -9.35
N SER A 164 7.69 -9.05 -10.37
CA SER A 164 6.74 -10.15 -10.19
C SER A 164 7.46 -11.47 -10.42
N THR A 165 7.24 -12.47 -9.56
CA THR A 165 7.71 -13.85 -9.83
C THR A 165 6.80 -14.56 -10.83
N TYR A 166 5.64 -13.97 -11.13
CA TYR A 166 4.68 -14.48 -12.09
C TYR A 166 4.83 -13.76 -13.43
N ASN A 167 5.06 -14.52 -14.50
CA ASN A 167 5.04 -14.01 -15.87
C ASN A 167 3.60 -14.09 -16.37
N SER A 168 2.95 -12.95 -16.47
CA SER A 168 1.49 -12.92 -16.43
C SER A 168 0.80 -13.34 -17.72
N GLY A 169 1.53 -13.63 -18.80
CA GLY A 169 0.94 -14.06 -20.08
C GLY A 169 -0.13 -13.09 -20.62
N GLY A 170 -0.17 -11.84 -20.12
CA GLY A 170 -1.22 -10.87 -20.42
C GLY A 170 -2.11 -10.45 -19.23
N LEU A 171 -2.04 -11.12 -18.07
CA LEU A 171 -2.81 -10.73 -16.88
C LEU A 171 -2.22 -9.45 -16.24
N GLY A 172 -3.11 -8.52 -15.90
CA GLY A 172 -2.85 -7.30 -15.17
C GLY A 172 -3.07 -7.47 -13.67
N PHE A 173 -2.27 -6.79 -12.87
CA PHE A 173 -2.62 -6.50 -11.49
C PHE A 173 -2.14 -5.09 -11.15
N ALA A 174 -2.78 -4.44 -10.19
CA ALA A 174 -2.34 -3.13 -9.73
C ALA A 174 -1.63 -3.30 -8.39
N ALA A 175 -0.35 -2.94 -8.32
CA ALA A 175 0.40 -2.87 -7.07
C ALA A 175 0.29 -1.47 -6.47
N TYR A 176 -0.21 -1.39 -5.23
CA TYR A 176 -0.29 -0.15 -4.47
C TYR A 176 0.97 -0.05 -3.63
N TRP A 177 1.63 1.10 -3.68
CA TRP A 177 2.95 1.27 -3.10
C TRP A 177 3.07 2.61 -2.38
N GLN A 178 4.03 2.65 -1.46
CA GLN A 178 4.49 3.86 -0.81
C GLN A 178 6.01 3.84 -0.62
N VAL A 179 6.60 5.03 -0.57
CA VAL A 179 7.99 5.26 -0.16
C VAL A 179 7.99 6.25 0.98
N GLY A 180 8.51 5.85 2.13
CA GLY A 180 8.82 6.76 3.24
C GLY A 180 10.32 7.06 3.25
N GLU A 181 10.69 8.31 3.45
CA GLU A 181 12.08 8.74 3.66
C GLU A 181 12.18 9.38 5.05
N TRP A 182 13.22 9.02 5.81
CA TRP A 182 13.51 9.56 7.14
C TRP A 182 14.59 10.64 7.08
N PHE A 183 14.59 11.56 8.05
CA PHE A 183 15.63 12.59 8.19
C PHE A 183 17.00 11.98 8.56
#